data_AF-A0A7S4EDQ7-F1
#
_entry.id   AF-A0A7S4EDQ7-F1
#
_cell.length_a   1.000
_cell.length_b   1.000
_cell.length_c   1.000
_cell.angle_alpha   90.00
_cell.angle_beta   90.00
_cell.angle_gamma   90.00
#
_symmetry.space_group_name_H-M   'P 1'
#
loop_
_entity.id
_entity.type
_entity.pdbx_description
1 polymer ?
#
loop_
_entity_poly.entity_id
_entity_poly.type
_entity_poly.pdbx_seq_one_letter_code
_entity_poly.pdbx_strand_id
1 'polypeptide(L)'
;MASLGVHGASKERMLREIMRVDGVSYVEAYAVLAKMNLHLEGGTSLHKLPYQAIIAGAWALGVVLIPLGVFQKDLAIWFATEHVGVELPPMSEIDTVWKVGTWTWQWMEPIIGTWSFVLLALQLIRANGLQIDAKPFNERILTARADDLYKQFPEYEREIVRDYSKSDPFGRDTYRARLGYPANSVLPLNRFSR
;
A
#
# COMPACT_ATOMS: atom_id res chain seq x y z
N MET A 1 10.13 -5.69 -24.84
CA MET A 1 10.51 -6.70 -23.84
C MET A 1 11.55 -6.23 -22.80
N ALA A 2 12.17 -5.04 -22.92
CA ALA A 2 13.18 -4.55 -21.95
C ALA A 2 12.65 -3.61 -20.83
N SER A 3 11.35 -3.30 -20.78
CA SER A 3 10.74 -2.36 -19.83
C SER A 3 10.05 -3.01 -18.62
N LEU A 4 10.07 -4.34 -18.51
CA LEU A 4 9.42 -5.07 -17.43
C LEU A 4 10.28 -5.00 -16.15
N GLY A 5 10.02 -3.98 -15.32
CA GLY A 5 10.37 -3.99 -13.89
C GLY A 5 11.74 -3.40 -13.51
N VAL A 6 12.60 -3.01 -14.45
CA VAL A 6 13.87 -2.34 -14.14
C VAL A 6 13.68 -0.83 -14.19
N HIS A 7 13.45 -0.21 -13.03
CA HIS A 7 13.29 1.25 -12.91
C HIS A 7 14.42 2.04 -13.59
N GLY A 8 15.66 1.54 -13.54
CA GLY A 8 16.80 2.16 -14.22
C GLY A 8 16.64 2.26 -15.74
N ALA A 9 16.02 1.27 -16.39
CA ALA A 9 15.79 1.28 -17.83
C ALA A 9 14.66 2.27 -18.21
N SER A 10 13.57 2.30 -17.44
CA SER A 10 12.50 3.28 -17.64
C SER A 10 12.98 4.71 -17.38
N LYS A 11 13.88 4.91 -16.41
CA LYS A 11 14.53 6.19 -16.13
C LYS A 11 15.40 6.66 -17.30
N GLU A 12 16.25 5.79 -17.83
CA GLU A 12 17.11 6.13 -18.97
C GLU A 12 16.27 6.43 -20.23
N ARG A 13 15.17 5.70 -20.45
CA ARG A 13 14.22 5.99 -21.52
C ARG A 13 13.58 7.37 -21.36
N MET A 14 13.16 7.72 -20.15
CA MET A 14 12.61 9.05 -19.85
C MET A 14 13.66 10.16 -20.04
N LEU A 15 14.91 9.94 -19.63
CA LEU A 15 16.00 10.90 -19.85
C LEU A 15 16.25 11.15 -21.34
N ARG A 16 16.26 10.09 -22.15
CA ARG A 16 16.41 10.23 -23.61
C ARG A 16 15.24 10.98 -24.23
N GLU A 17 14.03 10.78 -23.72
CA GLU A 17 12.86 11.51 -24.17
C GLU A 17 12.97 13.00 -23.87
N ILE A 18 13.38 13.35 -22.64
CA ILE A 18 13.62 14.75 -22.25
C ILE A 18 14.70 15.37 -23.14
N MET A 19 15.82 14.69 -23.36
CA MET A 19 16.88 15.17 -24.26
C MET A 19 16.39 15.36 -25.70
N ARG A 20 15.49 14.50 -26.18
CA ARG A 20 14.93 14.55 -27.53
C ARG A 20 13.96 15.72 -27.71
N VAL A 21 13.06 15.93 -26.75
CA VAL A 21 12.01 16.96 -26.82
C VAL A 21 12.60 18.34 -26.52
N ASP A 22 13.43 18.44 -25.47
CA ASP A 22 13.94 19.73 -24.98
C ASP A 22 15.27 20.11 -25.65
N GLY A 23 15.93 19.18 -26.35
CA GLY A 23 17.22 19.42 -27.01
C GLY A 23 18.38 19.68 -26.04
N VAL A 24 18.24 19.26 -24.79
CA VAL A 24 19.17 19.58 -23.69
C VAL A 24 20.25 18.52 -23.46
N SER A 25 21.29 18.92 -22.74
CA SER A 25 22.35 17.99 -22.32
C SER A 25 21.84 16.99 -21.27
N TYR A 26 22.58 15.88 -21.09
CA TYR A 26 22.23 14.84 -20.11
C TYR A 26 22.06 15.38 -18.68
N VAL A 27 22.88 16.37 -18.29
CA VAL A 27 22.85 16.96 -16.94
C VAL A 27 21.57 17.78 -16.74
N GLU A 28 21.17 18.55 -17.75
CA GLU A 28 19.94 19.36 -17.72
C GLU A 28 18.70 18.46 -17.77
N ALA A 29 18.72 17.40 -18.59
CA ALA A 29 17.66 16.40 -18.61
C ALA A 29 17.47 15.74 -17.23
N TYR A 30 18.56 15.53 -16.49
CA TYR A 30 18.49 15.01 -15.13
C TYR A 30 17.80 15.97 -14.17
N ALA A 31 17.99 17.28 -14.33
CA ALA A 31 17.33 18.29 -13.50
C ALA A 31 15.80 18.30 -13.73
N VAL A 32 15.36 18.14 -14.98
CA VAL A 32 13.94 17.98 -15.32
C VAL A 32 13.38 16.69 -14.71
N LEU A 33 14.08 15.58 -14.88
CA LEU A 33 13.68 14.29 -14.29
C LEU A 33 13.59 14.37 -12.76
N ALA A 34 14.50 15.12 -12.11
CA ALA A 34 14.44 15.37 -10.68
C ALA A 34 13.17 16.15 -10.28
N LYS A 35 12.73 17.15 -11.08
CA LYS A 35 11.45 17.85 -10.86
C LYS A 35 10.26 16.89 -10.95
N MET A 36 10.26 15.96 -11.92
CA MET A 36 9.22 14.94 -12.04
C MET A 36 9.16 14.02 -10.81
N ASN A 37 10.33 13.64 -10.26
CA ASN A 37 10.40 12.82 -9.05
C ASN A 37 9.86 13.53 -7.82
N LEU A 38 10.17 14.82 -7.66
CA LEU A 38 9.62 15.62 -6.56
C LEU A 38 8.09 15.69 -6.64
N HIS A 39 7.55 15.79 -7.85
CA HIS A 39 6.11 15.78 -8.03
C HIS A 39 5.49 14.42 -7.66
N LEU A 40 6.11 13.33 -8.11
CA LEU A 40 5.72 11.97 -7.74
C LEU A 40 5.77 11.74 -6.23
N GLU A 41 6.75 12.29 -5.52
CA GLU A 41 6.85 12.24 -4.06
C GLU A 41 5.72 13.02 -3.36
N GLY A 42 5.37 14.21 -3.86
CA GLY A 42 4.31 15.03 -3.28
C GLY A 42 2.90 14.42 -3.42
N GLY A 43 2.58 13.84 -4.58
CA GLY A 43 1.29 13.21 -4.85
C GLY A 43 1.12 11.80 -4.28
N THR A 44 2.21 11.12 -3.92
CA THR A 44 2.14 9.71 -3.49
C THR A 44 1.48 9.49 -2.13
N SER A 45 1.36 10.52 -1.28
CA SER A 45 0.77 10.34 0.05
C SER A 45 -0.68 9.84 0.00
N LEU A 46 -1.52 10.44 -0.85
CA LEU A 46 -2.95 10.07 -0.97
C LEU A 46 -3.13 8.64 -1.51
N HIS A 47 -2.33 8.26 -2.51
CA HIS A 47 -2.35 6.91 -3.10
C HIS A 47 -1.81 5.82 -2.16
N LYS A 48 -0.98 6.20 -1.17
CA LYS A 48 -0.44 5.29 -0.14
C LYS A 48 -1.42 5.06 1.03
N LEU A 49 -2.38 5.96 1.25
CA LEU A 49 -3.31 5.88 2.39
C LEU A 49 -4.04 4.55 2.51
N PRO A 50 -4.60 3.93 1.44
CA PRO A 50 -5.30 2.66 1.58
C PRO A 50 -4.39 1.55 2.11
N TYR A 51 -3.14 1.52 1.65
CA TYR A 51 -2.16 0.53 2.11
C TYR A 51 -1.74 0.78 3.55
N GLN A 52 -1.48 2.03 3.92
CA GLN A 52 -1.12 2.40 5.29
C GLN A 52 -2.27 2.15 6.27
N ALA A 53 -3.52 2.41 5.87
CA ALA A 53 -4.70 2.14 6.66
C ALA A 53 -4.90 0.64 6.90
N ILE A 54 -4.70 -0.20 5.87
CA ILE A 54 -4.75 -1.66 6.02
C ILE A 54 -3.65 -2.16 6.96
N ILE A 55 -2.41 -1.67 6.82
CA ILE A 55 -1.29 -2.06 7.68
C ILE A 55 -1.54 -1.63 9.13
N ALA A 56 -1.92 -0.37 9.35
CA ALA A 56 -2.22 0.15 10.68
C ALA A 56 -3.43 -0.58 11.30
N GLY A 57 -4.46 -0.84 10.50
CA GLY A 57 -5.62 -1.64 10.90
C GLY A 57 -5.24 -3.05 11.29
N ALA A 58 -4.39 -3.74 10.52
CA ALA A 58 -3.90 -5.08 10.86
C ALA A 58 -3.11 -5.09 12.17
N TRP A 59 -2.28 -4.08 12.42
CA TRP A 59 -1.57 -3.92 13.69
C TRP A 59 -2.53 -3.69 14.87
N ALA A 60 -3.50 -2.79 14.72
CA ALA A 60 -4.48 -2.49 15.75
C ALA A 60 -5.38 -3.70 16.06
N LEU A 61 -5.88 -4.38 15.01
CA LEU A 61 -6.73 -5.56 15.13
C LEU A 61 -5.97 -6.76 15.71
N GLY A 62 -4.73 -7.00 15.27
CA GLY A 62 -3.96 -8.19 15.65
C GLY A 62 -3.32 -8.11 17.04
N VAL A 63 -2.76 -6.96 17.41
CA VAL A 63 -1.95 -6.85 18.63
C VAL A 63 -2.75 -6.27 19.80
N VAL A 64 -3.63 -5.32 19.53
CA VAL A 64 -4.36 -4.59 20.58
C VAL A 64 -5.71 -5.23 20.86
N LEU A 65 -6.46 -5.61 19.82
CA LEU A 65 -7.82 -6.12 19.99
C LEU A 65 -7.92 -7.59 20.41
N ILE A 66 -6.93 -8.44 20.09
CA ILE A 66 -6.95 -9.84 20.51
C ILE A 66 -6.85 -9.97 22.05
N PRO A 67 -5.88 -9.34 22.75
CA PRO A 67 -5.78 -9.47 24.20
C PRO A 67 -6.75 -8.57 24.98
N LEU A 68 -7.05 -7.36 24.48
CA LEU A 68 -7.82 -6.36 25.22
C LEU A 68 -9.33 -6.34 24.87
N GLY A 69 -9.71 -6.87 23.71
CA GLY A 69 -11.10 -6.91 23.25
C GLY A 69 -11.72 -8.29 23.37
N VAL A 70 -11.22 -9.26 22.59
CA VAL A 70 -11.84 -10.60 22.44
C VAL A 70 -11.87 -11.41 23.74
N PHE A 71 -10.86 -11.24 24.59
CA PHE A 71 -10.77 -11.95 25.87
C PHE A 71 -11.23 -11.12 27.08
N GLN A 72 -11.93 -10.01 26.86
CA GLN A 72 -12.64 -9.33 27.94
C GLN A 72 -13.90 -10.14 28.29
N LYS A 73 -14.01 -10.49 29.57
CA LYS A 73 -15.09 -11.35 30.09
C LYS A 73 -16.49 -10.85 29.74
N ASP A 74 -16.79 -9.57 29.98
CA ASP A 74 -18.16 -9.06 29.80
C ASP A 74 -18.57 -9.00 28.32
N LEU A 75 -17.63 -8.66 27.43
CA LEU A 75 -17.87 -8.67 25.98
C LEU A 75 -18.12 -10.10 25.47
N ALA A 76 -17.30 -11.05 25.92
CA ALA A 76 -17.44 -12.46 25.56
C ALA A 76 -18.78 -13.04 26.03
N ILE A 77 -19.20 -12.72 27.26
CA ILE A 77 -20.51 -13.11 27.80
C ILE A 77 -21.64 -12.52 26.96
N TRP A 78 -21.61 -11.22 26.70
CA TRP A 78 -22.63 -10.52 25.91
C TRP A 78 -22.79 -11.13 24.50
N PHE A 79 -21.67 -11.36 23.81
CA PHE A 79 -21.71 -11.91 22.45
C PHE A 79 -22.21 -13.36 22.46
N ALA A 80 -21.74 -14.18 23.40
CA ALA A 80 -22.15 -15.57 23.52
C ALA A 80 -23.65 -15.72 23.81
N THR A 81 -24.23 -14.88 24.68
CA THR A 81 -25.66 -14.95 25.02
C THR A 81 -26.56 -14.41 23.93
N GLU A 82 -26.19 -13.28 23.32
CA GLU A 82 -27.08 -12.56 22.39
C GLU A 82 -26.99 -13.09 20.96
N HIS A 83 -25.80 -13.52 20.51
CA HIS A 83 -25.55 -13.84 19.10
C HIS A 83 -25.28 -15.32 18.85
N VAL A 84 -24.65 -16.02 19.80
CA VAL A 84 -24.28 -17.44 19.63
C VAL A 84 -25.30 -18.37 20.30
N GLY A 85 -25.96 -17.91 21.36
CA GLY A 85 -26.96 -18.69 22.11
C GLY A 85 -26.33 -19.82 22.94
N VAL A 86 -25.10 -19.64 23.43
CA VAL A 86 -24.39 -20.66 24.22
C VAL A 86 -24.74 -20.53 25.70
N GLU A 87 -24.92 -21.65 26.39
CA GLU A 87 -25.08 -21.67 27.84
C GLU A 87 -23.81 -21.17 28.54
N LEU A 88 -23.99 -20.29 29.52
CA LEU A 88 -22.88 -19.70 30.27
C LEU A 88 -22.27 -20.75 31.22
N PRO A 89 -20.95 -20.97 31.16
CA PRO A 89 -20.27 -21.82 32.12
C PRO A 89 -20.29 -21.19 33.52
N PRO A 90 -20.02 -21.96 34.58
CA PRO A 90 -19.87 -21.42 35.93
C PRO A 90 -18.84 -20.29 35.95
N MET A 91 -19.13 -19.20 36.68
CA MET A 91 -18.28 -17.99 36.66
C MET A 91 -16.84 -18.21 37.14
N SER A 92 -16.59 -19.30 37.89
CA SER A 92 -15.27 -19.78 38.32
C SER A 92 -14.42 -20.36 37.17
N GLU A 93 -15.06 -20.80 36.09
CA GLU A 93 -14.39 -21.37 34.92
C GLU A 93 -14.00 -20.30 33.90
N ILE A 94 -14.45 -19.05 34.08
CA ILE A 94 -14.12 -17.90 33.20
C ILE A 94 -13.61 -16.70 34.03
N ASP A 95 -12.80 -16.99 35.04
CA ASP A 95 -12.25 -15.99 35.98
C ASP A 95 -11.00 -15.26 35.44
N THR A 96 -10.31 -15.86 34.48
CA THR A 96 -9.03 -15.39 33.94
C THR A 96 -9.12 -15.25 32.42
N VAL A 97 -8.34 -14.32 31.88
CA VAL A 97 -8.27 -14.03 30.43
C VAL A 97 -8.01 -15.29 29.61
N TRP A 98 -7.14 -16.18 30.10
CA TRP A 98 -6.83 -17.45 29.42
C TRP A 98 -8.00 -18.42 29.40
N LYS A 99 -8.75 -18.55 30.50
CA LYS A 99 -9.93 -19.42 30.53
C LYS A 99 -11.08 -18.86 29.70
N VAL A 100 -11.29 -17.54 29.72
CA VAL A 100 -12.21 -16.84 28.80
C VAL A 100 -11.80 -17.13 27.36
N GLY A 101 -10.50 -17.12 27.05
CA GLY A 101 -9.99 -17.46 25.73
C GLY A 101 -10.24 -18.90 25.31
N THR A 102 -10.00 -19.86 26.20
CA THR A 102 -10.30 -21.27 25.92
C THR A 102 -11.79 -21.50 25.66
N TRP A 103 -12.66 -20.89 26.47
CA TRP A 103 -14.11 -21.01 26.31
C TRP A 103 -14.61 -20.33 25.02
N THR A 104 -14.19 -19.09 24.76
CA THR A 104 -14.58 -18.36 23.54
C THR A 104 -14.14 -19.08 22.27
N TRP A 105 -12.97 -19.72 22.29
CA TRP A 105 -12.48 -20.49 21.15
C TRP A 105 -13.40 -21.67 20.75
N GLN A 106 -14.03 -22.34 21.73
CA GLN A 106 -14.88 -23.52 21.48
C GLN A 106 -16.05 -23.24 20.55
N TRP A 107 -16.68 -22.07 20.66
CA TRP A 107 -17.81 -21.68 19.82
C TRP A 107 -17.42 -20.75 18.67
N MET A 108 -16.22 -20.15 18.70
CA MET A 108 -15.69 -19.37 17.57
C MET A 108 -15.10 -20.22 16.44
N GLU A 109 -14.64 -21.44 16.73
CA GLU A 109 -13.97 -22.33 15.76
C GLU A 109 -14.75 -22.50 14.43
N PRO A 110 -16.07 -22.76 14.41
CA PRO A 110 -16.81 -22.92 13.15
C PRO A 110 -16.87 -21.63 12.32
N ILE A 111 -16.98 -20.48 12.98
CA ILE A 111 -17.06 -19.16 12.33
C ILE A 111 -15.71 -18.79 11.75
N ILE A 112 -14.63 -18.98 12.52
CA ILE A 112 -13.26 -18.75 12.04
C ILE A 112 -12.94 -19.69 10.87
N GLY A 113 -13.34 -20.96 10.94
CA GLY A 113 -13.16 -21.92 9.85
C GLY A 113 -13.85 -21.45 8.56
N THR A 114 -15.11 -21.00 8.67
CA THR A 114 -15.87 -20.46 7.54
C THR A 114 -15.20 -19.22 6.93
N TRP A 115 -14.81 -18.26 7.77
CA TRP A 115 -14.10 -17.07 7.30
C TRP A 115 -12.73 -17.38 6.68
N SER A 116 -12.00 -18.35 7.25
CA SER A 116 -10.73 -18.80 6.70
C SER A 116 -10.92 -19.40 5.30
N PHE A 117 -11.95 -20.22 5.11
CA PHE A 117 -12.30 -20.77 3.80
C PHE A 117 -12.65 -19.67 2.79
N VAL A 118 -13.45 -18.67 3.19
CA VAL A 118 -13.79 -17.51 2.35
C VAL A 118 -12.52 -16.75 1.95
N LEU A 119 -11.62 -16.47 2.90
CA LEU A 119 -10.36 -15.78 2.61
C LEU A 119 -9.47 -16.59 1.66
N LEU A 120 -9.37 -17.91 1.84
CA LEU A 120 -8.63 -18.80 0.94
C LEU A 120 -9.25 -18.83 -0.46
N ALA A 121 -10.57 -18.86 -0.57
CA ALA A 121 -11.26 -18.78 -1.86
C ALA A 121 -10.99 -17.45 -2.57
N LEU A 122 -11.01 -16.33 -1.85
CA LEU A 122 -10.65 -15.01 -2.39
C LEU A 122 -9.17 -14.94 -2.82
N GLN A 123 -8.26 -15.55 -2.05
CA GLN A 123 -6.86 -15.67 -2.43
C GLN A 123 -6.68 -16.50 -3.70
N LEU A 124 -7.42 -17.61 -3.84
CA LEU A 124 -7.41 -18.45 -5.03
C LEU A 124 -7.95 -17.69 -6.25
N ILE A 125 -9.07 -16.97 -6.11
CA ILE A 125 -9.62 -16.12 -7.17
C ILE A 125 -8.59 -15.07 -7.60
N ARG A 126 -7.93 -14.41 -6.65
CA ARG A 126 -6.88 -13.44 -6.94
C ARG A 126 -5.71 -14.08 -7.69
N ALA A 127 -5.23 -15.24 -7.23
CA ALA A 127 -4.10 -15.93 -7.84
C ALA A 127 -4.38 -16.33 -9.30
N ASN A 128 -5.57 -16.89 -9.58
CA ASN A 128 -6.00 -17.22 -10.93
C ASN A 128 -6.29 -15.96 -11.77
N GLY A 129 -6.85 -14.92 -11.15
CA GLY A 129 -7.06 -13.63 -11.78
C GLY A 129 -5.75 -13.02 -12.32
N LEU A 130 -4.66 -13.13 -11.57
CA LEU A 130 -3.35 -12.67 -12.02
C LEU A 130 -2.80 -13.50 -13.20
N GLN A 131 -3.17 -14.78 -13.33
CA GLN A 131 -2.76 -15.60 -14.48
C GLN A 131 -3.45 -15.20 -15.79
N ILE A 132 -4.67 -14.67 -15.70
CA ILE A 132 -5.44 -14.17 -16.86
C ILE A 132 -5.27 -12.66 -17.09
N ASP A 133 -4.24 -12.05 -16.50
CA ASP A 133 -3.93 -10.62 -16.58
C ASP A 133 -5.08 -9.71 -16.09
N ALA A 134 -5.86 -10.18 -15.11
CA ALA A 134 -6.87 -9.35 -14.46
C ALA A 134 -6.17 -8.24 -13.66
N LYS A 135 -6.43 -6.99 -14.05
CA LYS A 135 -5.75 -5.80 -13.52
C LYS A 135 -6.01 -5.63 -12.01
N PRO A 136 -5.00 -5.80 -11.15
CA PRO A 136 -5.20 -5.65 -9.70
C PRO A 136 -5.43 -4.19 -9.33
N PHE A 137 -6.03 -3.96 -8.17
CA PHE A 137 -6.23 -2.62 -7.59
C PHE A 137 -4.93 -1.77 -7.58
N ASN A 138 -3.78 -2.42 -7.34
CA ASN A 138 -2.47 -1.78 -7.41
C ASN A 138 -2.18 -1.15 -8.79
N GLU A 139 -2.52 -1.84 -9.88
CA GLU A 139 -2.32 -1.31 -11.23
C GLU A 139 -3.23 -0.10 -11.50
N ARG A 140 -4.44 -0.08 -10.93
CA ARG A 140 -5.34 1.08 -11.03
C ARG A 140 -4.75 2.31 -10.33
N ILE A 141 -4.18 2.12 -9.13
CA ILE A 141 -3.50 3.21 -8.40
C ILE A 141 -2.27 3.69 -9.18
N LEU A 142 -1.43 2.77 -9.65
CA LEU A 142 -0.23 3.11 -10.42
C LEU A 142 -0.58 3.85 -11.72
N THR A 143 -1.69 3.47 -12.37
CA THR A 143 -2.17 4.15 -13.57
C THR A 143 -2.72 5.54 -13.27
N ALA A 144 -3.48 5.71 -12.18
CA ALA A 144 -3.96 7.02 -11.74
C ALA A 144 -2.81 7.98 -11.41
N ARG A 145 -1.81 7.51 -10.64
CA ARG A 145 -0.57 8.24 -10.34
C ARG A 145 0.15 8.68 -11.61
N ALA A 146 0.23 7.78 -12.58
CA ALA A 146 0.90 8.04 -13.85
C ALA A 146 0.15 9.04 -14.73
N ASP A 147 -1.18 9.01 -14.73
CA ASP A 147 -2.01 10.00 -15.42
C ASP A 147 -1.90 11.39 -14.76
N ASP A 148 -1.78 11.44 -13.43
CA ASP A 148 -1.58 12.71 -12.71
C ASP A 148 -0.20 13.33 -12.97
N LEU A 149 0.84 12.50 -13.14
CA LEU A 149 2.16 12.97 -13.59
C LEU A 149 2.09 13.54 -15.02
N TYR A 150 1.41 12.84 -15.93
CA TYR A 150 1.26 13.29 -17.31
C TYR A 150 0.53 14.63 -17.41
N LYS A 151 -0.50 14.87 -16.59
CA LYS A 151 -1.20 16.17 -16.56
C LYS A 151 -0.27 17.37 -16.29
N GLN A 152 0.86 17.15 -15.64
CA GLN A 152 1.80 18.21 -15.26
C GLN A 152 2.97 18.35 -16.20
N PHE A 153 3.27 17.28 -16.93
CA PHE A 153 4.29 17.27 -17.97
C PHE A 153 3.69 16.75 -19.28
N PRO A 154 2.76 17.51 -19.90
CA PRO A 154 2.07 17.09 -21.12
C PRO A 154 2.95 17.12 -22.37
N GLU A 155 4.13 17.74 -22.27
CA GLU A 155 5.10 17.93 -23.36
C GLU A 155 5.78 16.62 -23.77
N TYR A 156 5.86 15.64 -22.86
CA TYR A 156 6.51 14.36 -23.10
C TYR A 156 5.52 13.27 -23.52
N GLU A 157 6.03 12.26 -24.22
CA GLU A 157 5.20 11.14 -24.65
C GLU A 157 4.53 10.40 -23.48
N ARG A 158 3.19 10.31 -23.54
CA ARG A 158 2.34 9.76 -22.49
C ARG A 158 2.74 8.35 -22.06
N GLU A 159 3.11 7.48 -23.00
CA GLU A 159 3.48 6.09 -22.70
C GLU A 159 4.81 6.02 -21.94
N ILE A 160 5.79 6.86 -22.30
CA ILE A 160 7.09 6.92 -21.64
C ILE A 160 6.93 7.45 -20.21
N VAL A 161 6.14 8.50 -20.03
CA VAL A 161 5.84 9.05 -18.70
C VAL A 161 5.09 8.04 -17.83
N ARG A 162 4.15 7.28 -18.42
CA ARG A 162 3.43 6.22 -17.71
C ARG A 162 4.34 5.08 -17.27
N ASP A 163 5.18 4.57 -18.18
CA ASP A 163 6.14 3.51 -17.88
C ASP A 163 7.13 3.95 -16.79
N TYR A 164 7.59 5.20 -16.85
CA TYR A 164 8.45 5.79 -15.84
C TYR A 164 7.77 5.82 -14.47
N SER A 165 6.58 6.42 -14.38
CA SER A 165 5.83 6.54 -13.11
C SER A 165 5.44 5.18 -12.52
N LYS A 166 5.11 4.19 -13.35
CA LYS A 166 4.74 2.84 -12.88
C LYS A 166 5.95 2.05 -12.38
N SER A 167 7.13 2.32 -12.94
CA SER A 167 8.37 1.64 -12.54
C SER A 167 8.94 2.12 -11.20
N ASP A 168 8.54 3.31 -10.73
CA ASP A 168 9.05 3.90 -9.50
C ASP A 168 8.33 3.32 -8.26
N PRO A 169 9.03 2.58 -7.38
CA PRO A 169 8.42 2.03 -6.18
C PRO A 169 7.98 3.13 -5.21
N PHE A 170 6.79 2.95 -4.62
CA PHE A 170 6.26 3.86 -3.60
C PHE A 170 7.26 4.01 -2.43
N GLY A 171 7.91 5.18 -2.33
CA GLY A 171 8.72 5.53 -1.15
C GLY A 171 10.15 5.03 -1.13
N ARG A 172 10.79 4.73 -2.27
CA ARG A 172 12.27 4.74 -2.29
C ARG A 172 12.76 6.17 -2.28
N ASP A 173 13.08 6.69 -1.09
CA ASP A 173 13.81 7.94 -0.76
C ASP A 173 15.23 8.01 -1.37
N THR A 174 15.45 7.39 -2.53
CA THR A 174 16.77 7.30 -3.15
C THR A 174 17.25 8.63 -3.72
N TYR A 175 16.36 9.56 -4.08
CA TYR A 175 16.78 10.88 -4.54
C TYR A 175 17.09 11.82 -3.38
N ARG A 176 16.26 11.84 -2.33
CA ARG A 176 16.51 12.65 -1.11
C ARG A 176 17.79 12.23 -0.40
N ALA A 177 18.00 10.93 -0.22
CA ALA A 177 19.22 10.39 0.38
C ALA A 177 20.47 10.68 -0.47
N ARG A 178 20.36 10.64 -1.81
CA ARG A 178 21.49 10.99 -2.71
C ARG A 178 21.78 12.49 -2.75
N LEU A 179 20.78 13.34 -2.50
CA LEU A 179 20.93 14.80 -2.40
C LEU A 179 21.26 15.27 -0.97
N GLY A 180 21.43 14.36 -0.01
CA GLY A 180 21.77 14.68 1.38
C GLY A 180 20.64 15.33 2.18
N TYR A 181 19.39 15.29 1.68
CA TYR A 181 18.24 15.83 2.40
C TYR A 181 17.64 14.77 3.32
N PRO A 182 17.34 15.11 4.60
CA PRO A 182 16.64 14.19 5.48
C PRO A 182 15.23 13.92 4.95
N ALA A 183 14.76 12.68 5.14
CA ALA A 183 13.52 12.15 4.57
C ALA A 183 12.27 13.04 4.79
N ASN A 184 12.28 13.87 5.84
CA ASN A 184 11.17 14.75 6.25
C ASN A 184 11.40 16.25 6.01
N SER A 185 12.40 16.65 5.21
CA SER A 185 12.60 18.07 4.89
C SER A 185 11.72 18.55 3.73
N VAL A 186 11.14 19.74 3.88
CA VAL A 186 10.44 20.44 2.79
C VAL A 186 11.51 21.01 1.86
N LEU A 187 11.60 20.47 0.64
CA LEU A 187 12.55 20.98 -0.35
C LEU A 187 12.10 22.37 -0.82
N PRO A 188 12.98 23.39 -0.78
CA PRO A 188 12.65 24.70 -1.31
C PRO A 188 12.55 24.59 -2.84
N LEU A 189 11.32 24.60 -3.35
CA LEU A 189 11.00 24.59 -4.79
C LEU A 189 11.62 25.77 -5.57
N ASN A 190 12.11 26.80 -4.86
CA ASN A 190 12.62 28.04 -5.43
C ASN A 190 14.08 28.01 -5.93
N ARG A 191 14.76 26.86 -5.93
CA ARG A 191 16.19 26.81 -6.32
C ARG A 191 16.47 26.46 -7.79
N PHE A 192 15.43 26.17 -8.59
CA PHE A 192 15.57 25.78 -10.00
C PHE A 192 14.96 26.79 -10.99
N SER A 193 14.72 28.02 -10.55
CA SER A 193 14.28 29.14 -11.38
C SER A 193 15.39 30.19 -11.51
N ARG A 194 16.49 29.85 -12.18
CA ARG A 194 17.43 30.80 -12.78
C ARG A 194 18.12 30.15 -13.96
#